data_AF-M7N3M2-F1
#
_entry.id   AF-M7N3M2-F1
#
_cell.length_a   1.000
_cell.length_b   1.000
_cell.length_c   1.000
_cell.angle_alpha   90.00
_cell.angle_beta   90.00
_cell.angle_gamma   90.00
#
_symmetry.space_group_name_H-M   'P 1'
#
loop_
_entity.id
_entity.type
_entity.pdbx_description
1 polymer ?
#
loop_
_entity_poly.entity_id
_entity_poly.type
_entity_poly.pdbx_seq_one_letter_code
_entity_poly.pdbx_strand_id
1 'polypeptide(L)'
;MKLIRNLRIRDKLLLLLLLLLIPLIYFVTTTVQRELRATAELNEVAAQLRESAAISAYVHEFQKERARLMAAEQDSAAYYREALQQRERTDVAEQQLQQELDDANHQFADLALAQGLRQYRRDSDKGQLNVEDFRIYSADLLNRFLYKIDENATGISNVTLSRDLIGFTNLVKTKIQLARIRSQMARTIEVGQFSIGEYGAFTAQKELYYTYLNDFKRYATMQELAAARELTNTQDYQTLAAFLYCWNATQCKTSPAMIPGKYLNCSQKA
;
A
#
# COMPACT_ATOMS: atom_id res chain seq x y z
N MET A 1 -54.74 -39.02 -13.36
CA MET A 1 -54.17 -40.32 -12.94
C MET A 1 -54.30 -41.47 -13.96
N LYS A 2 -55.02 -41.35 -15.09
CA LYS A 2 -55.07 -42.43 -16.10
C LYS A 2 -53.78 -42.57 -16.93
N LEU A 3 -52.99 -41.50 -17.08
CA LEU A 3 -51.74 -41.49 -17.86
C LEU A 3 -50.66 -42.45 -17.31
N ILE A 4 -50.47 -42.46 -15.98
CA ILE A 4 -49.41 -43.27 -15.33
C ILE A 4 -49.78 -44.76 -15.33
N ARG A 5 -51.08 -45.07 -15.40
CA ARG A 5 -51.58 -46.45 -15.26
C ARG A 5 -51.36 -47.29 -16.53
N ASN A 6 -51.29 -46.65 -17.70
CA ASN A 6 -51.19 -47.32 -19.01
C ASN A 6 -49.77 -47.38 -19.59
N LEU A 7 -48.76 -46.89 -18.86
CA LEU A 7 -47.35 -46.96 -19.29
C LEU A 7 -46.81 -48.39 -19.13
N ARG A 8 -46.00 -48.84 -20.09
CA ARG A 8 -45.29 -50.13 -20.00
C ARG A 8 -44.33 -50.10 -18.81
N ILE A 9 -44.04 -51.26 -18.21
CA ILE A 9 -43.14 -51.36 -17.04
C ILE A 9 -41.79 -50.68 -17.29
N ARG A 10 -41.26 -50.79 -18.52
CA ARG A 10 -40.03 -50.11 -18.96
C ARG A 10 -40.11 -48.59 -18.77
N ASP A 11 -41.23 -47.97 -19.17
CA ASP A 11 -41.40 -46.53 -19.12
C ASP A 11 -41.58 -46.03 -17.68
N LYS A 12 -42.22 -46.82 -16.82
CA LYS A 12 -42.32 -46.54 -15.38
C LYS A 12 -40.94 -46.53 -14.71
N LEU A 13 -40.07 -47.47 -15.10
CA LEU A 13 -38.71 -47.58 -14.57
C LEU A 13 -37.83 -46.42 -15.07
N LEU A 14 -37.98 -46.02 -16.34
CA LEU A 14 -37.34 -44.81 -16.88
C LEU A 14 -37.83 -43.53 -16.20
N LEU A 15 -39.14 -43.42 -15.92
CA LEU A 15 -39.69 -42.25 -15.23
C LEU A 15 -39.19 -42.15 -13.79
N LEU A 16 -39.07 -43.28 -13.10
CA LEU A 16 -38.49 -43.33 -11.75
C LEU A 16 -37.00 -42.96 -11.76
N LEU A 17 -36.24 -43.42 -12.76
CA LEU A 17 -34.84 -43.02 -12.97
C LEU A 17 -34.73 -41.52 -13.25
N LEU A 18 -35.57 -40.97 -14.14
CA LEU A 18 -35.58 -39.55 -14.47
C LEU A 18 -35.90 -38.70 -13.22
N LEU A 19 -36.89 -39.13 -12.43
CA LEU A 19 -37.27 -38.45 -11.19
C LEU A 19 -36.11 -38.37 -10.18
N LEU A 20 -35.29 -39.42 -10.08
CA LEU A 20 -34.09 -39.44 -9.25
C LEU A 20 -32.94 -38.59 -9.83
N LEU A 21 -32.90 -38.45 -11.16
CA LEU A 21 -31.83 -37.75 -11.86
C LEU A 21 -32.02 -36.22 -11.85
N ILE A 22 -33.25 -35.72 -11.78
CA ILE A 22 -33.55 -34.28 -11.68
C ILE A 22 -32.87 -33.60 -10.48
N PRO A 23 -33.03 -34.05 -9.22
CA PRO A 23 -32.38 -33.41 -8.07
C PRO A 23 -30.86 -33.52 -8.15
N LEU A 24 -30.32 -34.60 -8.75
CA LEU A 24 -28.88 -34.75 -8.97
C LEU A 24 -28.36 -33.71 -9.97
N ILE A 25 -29.01 -33.53 -11.14
CA ILE A 25 -28.65 -32.50 -12.11
C ILE A 25 -28.72 -31.12 -11.46
N TYR A 26 -29.78 -30.85 -10.71
CA TYR A 26 -29.96 -29.58 -10.02
C TYR A 26 -28.81 -29.33 -9.03
N PHE A 27 -28.46 -30.31 -8.22
CA PHE A 27 -27.36 -30.20 -7.25
C PHE A 27 -26.01 -29.98 -7.96
N VAL A 28 -25.71 -30.73 -9.00
CA VAL A 28 -24.47 -30.56 -9.79
C VAL A 28 -24.42 -29.18 -10.42
N THR A 29 -25.50 -28.73 -11.08
CA THR A 29 -25.55 -27.43 -11.74
C THR A 29 -25.36 -26.28 -10.75
N THR A 30 -26.06 -26.34 -9.61
CA THR A 30 -25.95 -25.31 -8.57
C THR A 30 -24.57 -25.29 -7.91
N THR A 31 -23.95 -26.45 -7.71
CA THR A 31 -22.59 -26.56 -7.17
C THR A 31 -21.57 -25.98 -8.14
N VAL A 32 -21.62 -26.38 -9.41
CA VAL A 32 -20.73 -25.85 -10.45
C VAL A 32 -20.86 -24.34 -10.59
N GLN A 33 -22.09 -23.80 -10.58
CA GLN A 33 -22.31 -22.36 -10.62
C GLN A 33 -21.73 -21.63 -9.40
N ARG A 34 -21.80 -22.23 -8.21
CA ARG A 34 -21.20 -21.65 -6.99
C ARG A 34 -19.69 -21.63 -7.08
N GLU A 35 -19.07 -22.72 -7.51
CA GLU A 35 -17.60 -22.80 -7.68
C GLU A 35 -17.08 -21.83 -8.74
N LEU A 36 -17.81 -21.67 -9.86
CA LEU A 36 -17.45 -20.68 -10.89
C LEU A 36 -17.53 -19.24 -10.37
N ARG A 37 -18.56 -18.90 -9.56
CA ARG A 37 -18.66 -17.58 -8.93
C ARG A 37 -17.56 -17.36 -7.91
N ALA A 38 -17.31 -18.34 -7.05
CA ALA A 38 -16.22 -18.28 -6.07
C ALA A 38 -14.86 -18.08 -6.77
N THR A 39 -14.61 -18.81 -7.86
CA THR A 39 -13.38 -18.65 -8.66
C THR A 39 -13.27 -17.26 -9.27
N ALA A 40 -14.37 -16.71 -9.82
CA ALA A 40 -14.39 -15.36 -10.36
C ALA A 40 -14.13 -14.30 -9.27
N GLU A 41 -14.76 -14.43 -8.10
CA GLU A 41 -14.53 -13.57 -6.94
C GLU A 41 -13.07 -13.64 -6.46
N LEU A 42 -12.47 -14.84 -6.42
CA LEU A 42 -11.06 -15.02 -6.06
C LEU A 42 -10.12 -14.32 -7.05
N ASN A 43 -10.41 -14.43 -8.36
CA ASN A 43 -9.59 -13.79 -9.39
C ASN A 43 -9.65 -12.27 -9.30
N GLU A 44 -10.83 -11.72 -9.01
CA GLU A 44 -11.02 -10.27 -8.80
C GLU A 44 -10.21 -9.79 -7.59
N VAL A 45 -10.31 -10.47 -6.45
CA VAL A 45 -9.52 -10.16 -5.26
C VAL A 45 -8.02 -10.25 -5.54
N ALA A 46 -7.59 -11.28 -6.26
CA ALA A 46 -6.19 -11.44 -6.62
C ALA A 46 -5.69 -10.31 -7.54
N ALA A 47 -6.54 -9.81 -8.44
CA ALA A 47 -6.23 -8.63 -9.25
C ALA A 47 -6.11 -7.37 -8.38
N GLN A 48 -7.06 -7.12 -7.48
CA GLN A 48 -7.04 -5.98 -6.54
C GLN A 48 -5.82 -6.00 -5.62
N LEU A 49 -5.38 -7.17 -5.17
CA LEU A 49 -4.17 -7.32 -4.35
C LEU A 49 -2.91 -7.02 -5.15
N ARG A 50 -2.79 -7.55 -6.38
CA ARG A 50 -1.67 -7.26 -7.28
C ARG A 50 -1.58 -5.78 -7.62
N GLU A 51 -2.71 -5.16 -7.94
CA GLU A 51 -2.81 -3.74 -8.18
C GLU A 51 -2.35 -2.94 -6.95
N SER A 52 -2.86 -3.27 -5.75
CA SER A 52 -2.48 -2.59 -4.50
C SER A 52 -0.98 -2.75 -4.18
N ALA A 53 -0.41 -3.91 -4.48
CA ALA A 53 1.03 -4.15 -4.35
C ALA A 53 1.84 -3.31 -5.34
N ALA A 54 1.41 -3.20 -6.60
CA ALA A 54 2.06 -2.38 -7.61
C ALA A 54 1.96 -0.87 -7.27
N ILE A 55 0.80 -0.41 -6.79
CA ILE A 55 0.61 0.97 -6.30
C ILE A 55 1.58 1.25 -5.14
N SER A 56 1.67 0.33 -4.17
CA SER A 56 2.59 0.46 -3.03
C SER A 56 4.07 0.51 -3.47
N ALA A 57 4.45 -0.31 -4.47
CA ALA A 57 5.80 -0.30 -5.04
C ALA A 57 6.12 1.02 -5.74
N TYR A 58 5.22 1.54 -6.57
CA TYR A 58 5.37 2.85 -7.21
C TYR A 58 5.46 3.98 -6.18
N VAL A 59 4.57 4.00 -5.19
CA VAL A 59 4.59 4.97 -4.09
C VAL A 59 5.94 4.95 -3.37
N HIS A 60 6.51 3.77 -3.13
CA HIS A 60 7.79 3.64 -2.46
C HIS A 60 8.96 4.23 -3.28
N GLU A 61 9.05 3.90 -4.57
CA GLU A 61 10.10 4.45 -5.43
C GLU A 61 9.92 5.96 -5.66
N PHE A 62 8.67 6.42 -5.83
CA PHE A 62 8.34 7.84 -5.91
C PHE A 62 8.75 8.61 -4.65
N GLN A 63 8.50 8.07 -3.45
CA GLN A 63 8.92 8.70 -2.18
C GLN A 63 10.44 8.86 -2.10
N LYS A 64 11.18 7.86 -2.59
CA LYS A 64 12.64 7.89 -2.66
C LYS A 64 13.14 8.93 -3.66
N GLU A 65 12.47 9.07 -4.80
CA GLU A 65 12.80 10.11 -5.79
C GLU A 65 12.52 11.50 -5.25
N ARG A 66 11.32 11.70 -4.70
CA ARG A 66 10.88 12.97 -4.08
C ARG A 66 11.90 13.47 -3.06
N ALA A 67 12.35 12.60 -2.14
CA ALA A 67 13.32 12.97 -1.12
C ALA A 67 14.64 13.47 -1.73
N ARG A 68 15.12 12.82 -2.79
CA ARG A 68 16.37 13.18 -3.47
C ARG A 68 16.25 14.44 -4.30
N LEU A 69 15.13 14.62 -5.02
CA LEU A 69 14.86 15.87 -5.75
C LEU A 69 14.84 17.05 -4.79
N MET A 70 14.14 16.94 -3.65
CA MET A 70 14.13 18.00 -2.64
C MET A 70 15.52 18.29 -2.05
N ALA A 71 16.33 17.26 -1.82
CA ALA A 71 17.68 17.41 -1.30
C ALA A 71 18.68 17.94 -2.35
N ALA A 72 18.45 17.69 -3.64
CA ALA A 72 19.27 18.21 -4.73
C ALA A 72 19.18 19.74 -4.85
N GLU A 73 18.02 20.33 -4.58
CA GLU A 73 17.81 21.78 -4.59
C GLU A 73 18.53 22.50 -3.43
N GLN A 74 19.01 21.76 -2.42
CA GLN A 74 19.87 22.29 -1.35
C GLN A 74 21.36 22.29 -1.73
N ASP A 75 21.65 22.34 -3.03
CA ASP A 75 22.99 22.48 -3.65
C ASP A 75 23.95 21.30 -3.41
N SER A 76 23.40 20.08 -3.44
CA SER A 76 24.20 18.85 -3.36
C SER A 76 24.23 18.12 -4.70
N ALA A 77 25.33 18.32 -5.44
CA ALA A 77 25.61 17.57 -6.67
C ALA A 77 25.58 16.03 -6.47
N ALA A 78 25.80 15.55 -5.25
CA ALA A 78 25.63 14.14 -4.90
C ALA A 78 24.16 13.72 -4.95
N TYR A 79 23.26 14.46 -4.29
CA TYR A 79 21.83 14.15 -4.30
C TYR A 79 21.21 14.28 -5.69
N TYR A 80 21.69 15.22 -6.52
CA TYR A 80 21.26 15.31 -7.91
C TYR A 80 21.57 14.03 -8.70
N ARG A 81 22.79 13.48 -8.59
CA ARG A 81 23.16 12.22 -9.24
C ARG A 81 22.33 11.04 -8.74
N GLU A 82 22.08 10.97 -7.44
CA GLU A 82 21.21 9.93 -6.88
C GLU A 82 19.76 10.09 -7.34
N ALA A 83 19.26 11.32 -7.49
CA ALA A 83 17.92 11.59 -8.01
C ALA A 83 17.80 11.08 -9.45
N LEU A 84 18.79 11.33 -10.31
CA LEU A 84 18.83 10.81 -11.68
C LEU A 84 18.76 9.27 -11.72
N GLN A 85 19.56 8.59 -10.91
CA GLN A 85 19.53 7.12 -10.82
C GLN A 85 18.18 6.59 -10.30
N GLN A 86 17.53 7.33 -9.41
CA GLN A 86 16.25 6.95 -8.85
C GLN A 86 15.09 7.09 -9.86
N ARG A 87 15.18 8.01 -10.84
CA ARG A 87 14.15 8.20 -11.89
C ARG A 87 13.85 6.91 -12.64
N GLU A 88 14.90 6.20 -13.06
CA GLU A 88 14.75 4.94 -13.79
C GLU A 88 13.95 3.90 -12.99
N ARG A 89 14.16 3.84 -11.67
CA ARG A 89 13.44 2.91 -10.79
C ARG A 89 11.98 3.31 -10.62
N THR A 90 11.70 4.60 -10.47
CA THR A 90 10.33 5.11 -10.43
C THR A 90 9.60 4.84 -11.74
N ASP A 91 10.26 5.03 -12.88
CA ASP A 91 9.68 4.82 -14.21
C ASP A 91 9.37 3.34 -14.45
N VAL A 92 10.25 2.43 -14.03
CA VAL A 92 10.00 0.99 -14.06
C VAL A 92 8.80 0.63 -13.17
N ALA A 93 8.69 1.21 -11.97
CA ALA A 93 7.56 0.98 -11.09
C ALA A 93 6.23 1.53 -11.66
N GLU A 94 6.27 2.69 -12.36
CA GLU A 94 5.11 3.25 -13.08
C GLU A 94 4.66 2.31 -14.20
N GLN A 95 5.60 1.79 -14.99
CA GLN A 95 5.32 0.83 -16.06
C GLN A 95 4.73 -0.47 -15.54
N GLN A 96 5.28 -1.01 -14.45
CA GLN A 96 4.75 -2.21 -13.79
C GLN A 96 3.33 -1.99 -13.28
N LEU A 97 3.04 -0.83 -12.68
CA LEU A 97 1.70 -0.47 -12.27
C LEU A 97 0.74 -0.39 -13.47
N GLN A 98 1.14 0.27 -14.55
CA GLN A 98 0.32 0.34 -15.76
C GLN A 98 0.04 -1.06 -16.32
N GLN A 99 1.04 -1.94 -16.35
CA GLN A 99 0.87 -3.31 -16.82
C GLN A 99 -0.13 -4.10 -15.98
N GLU A 100 -0.05 -4.03 -14.65
CA GLU A 100 -1.01 -4.73 -13.77
C GLU A 100 -2.44 -4.19 -13.94
N LEU A 101 -2.60 -2.88 -14.17
CA LEU A 101 -3.89 -2.27 -14.49
C LEU A 101 -4.45 -2.76 -15.83
N ASP A 102 -3.61 -2.82 -16.86
CA ASP A 102 -3.99 -3.30 -18.20
C ASP A 102 -4.36 -4.80 -18.17
N ASP A 103 -3.58 -5.62 -17.47
CA ASP A 103 -3.82 -7.06 -17.30
C ASP A 103 -5.13 -7.34 -16.53
N ALA A 104 -5.49 -6.46 -15.59
CA ALA A 104 -6.76 -6.52 -14.86
C ALA A 104 -7.93 -5.85 -15.61
N ASN A 105 -7.67 -5.18 -16.75
CA ASN A 105 -8.64 -4.29 -17.42
C ASN A 105 -9.25 -3.26 -16.46
N HIS A 106 -8.44 -2.77 -15.52
CA HIS A 106 -8.80 -1.75 -14.55
C HIS A 106 -8.34 -0.37 -15.01
N GLN A 107 -9.09 0.66 -14.64
CA GLN A 107 -8.73 2.04 -14.92
C GLN A 107 -8.38 2.76 -13.63
N PHE A 108 -7.25 3.45 -13.63
CA PHE A 108 -6.84 4.33 -12.54
C PHE A 108 -6.54 5.73 -13.08
N ALA A 109 -7.56 6.59 -13.10
CA ALA A 109 -7.48 7.91 -13.70
C ALA A 109 -6.36 8.79 -13.12
N ASP A 110 -6.10 8.66 -11.81
CA ASP A 110 -5.04 9.42 -11.13
C ASP A 110 -3.62 8.98 -11.53
N LEU A 111 -3.44 7.88 -12.27
CA LEU A 111 -2.14 7.53 -12.85
C LEU A 111 -1.66 8.61 -13.83
N ALA A 112 -2.57 9.35 -14.47
CA ALA A 112 -2.21 10.50 -15.30
C ALA A 112 -1.46 11.59 -14.51
N LEU A 113 -1.66 11.68 -13.18
CA LEU A 113 -0.92 12.62 -12.35
C LEU A 113 0.57 12.27 -12.25
N ALA A 114 0.95 11.00 -12.42
CA ALA A 114 2.36 10.58 -12.48
C ALA A 114 3.09 11.27 -13.65
N GLN A 115 2.40 11.58 -14.75
CA GLN A 115 2.97 12.31 -15.87
C GLN A 115 3.41 13.73 -15.49
N GLY A 116 2.77 14.33 -14.48
CA GLY A 116 3.16 15.63 -13.91
C GLY A 116 4.58 15.64 -13.32
N LEU A 117 5.08 14.50 -12.85
CA LEU A 117 6.44 14.36 -12.31
C LEU A 117 7.50 14.72 -13.35
N ARG A 118 7.23 14.47 -14.64
CA ARG A 118 8.15 14.80 -15.74
C ARG A 118 8.44 16.30 -15.82
N GLN A 119 7.46 17.14 -15.49
CA GLN A 119 7.67 18.58 -15.45
C GLN A 119 8.63 18.96 -14.31
N TYR A 120 8.37 18.47 -13.10
CA TYR A 120 9.25 18.73 -11.95
C TYR A 120 10.67 18.18 -12.12
N ARG A 121 10.82 17.04 -12.79
CA ARG A 121 12.15 16.51 -13.17
C ARG A 121 12.90 17.48 -14.09
N ARG A 122 12.24 18.01 -15.13
CA ARG A 122 12.83 19.00 -16.04
C ARG A 122 13.19 20.30 -15.33
N ASP A 123 12.37 20.73 -14.38
CA ASP A 123 12.62 21.95 -13.62
C ASP A 123 13.82 21.76 -12.68
N SER A 124 13.92 20.60 -12.03
CA SER A 124 15.10 20.24 -11.22
C SER A 124 16.37 20.11 -12.06
N ASP A 125 16.30 19.56 -13.29
CA ASP A 125 17.45 19.49 -14.21
C ASP A 125 17.99 20.88 -14.60
N LYS A 126 17.16 21.92 -14.50
CA LYS A 126 17.55 23.30 -14.76
C LYS A 126 17.91 24.08 -13.50
N GLY A 127 17.82 23.47 -12.31
CA GLY A 127 17.94 24.16 -11.02
C GLY A 127 16.82 25.19 -10.80
N GLN A 128 15.63 24.91 -11.32
CA GLN A 128 14.46 25.78 -11.29
C GLN A 128 13.26 25.12 -10.58
N LEU A 129 13.49 24.07 -9.80
CA LEU A 129 12.41 23.37 -9.12
C LEU A 129 11.80 24.27 -8.04
N ASN A 130 10.52 24.60 -8.18
CA ASN A 130 9.77 25.18 -7.07
C ASN A 130 9.48 24.09 -6.03
N VAL A 131 10.27 24.07 -4.95
CA VAL A 131 10.19 23.08 -3.87
C VAL A 131 8.84 23.09 -3.16
N GLU A 132 8.16 24.23 -3.04
CA GLU A 132 6.83 24.31 -2.43
C GLU A 132 5.78 23.63 -3.31
N ASP A 133 5.73 24.00 -4.60
CA ASP A 133 4.77 23.43 -5.55
C ASP A 133 4.97 21.92 -5.69
N PHE A 134 6.24 21.46 -5.77
CA PHE A 134 6.55 20.04 -5.84
C PHE A 134 6.11 19.30 -4.57
N ARG A 135 6.21 19.92 -3.40
CA ARG A 135 5.75 19.34 -2.14
C ARG A 135 4.23 19.15 -2.13
N ILE A 136 3.49 20.15 -2.61
CA ILE A 136 2.02 20.09 -2.70
C ILE A 136 1.61 19.00 -3.69
N TYR A 137 2.18 19.01 -4.90
CA TYR A 137 1.93 17.99 -5.92
C TYR A 137 2.22 16.58 -5.41
N SER A 138 3.40 16.37 -4.82
CA SER A 138 3.80 15.04 -4.34
C SER A 138 2.94 14.55 -3.18
N ALA A 139 2.43 15.44 -2.33
CA ALA A 139 1.49 15.08 -1.28
C ALA A 139 0.13 14.64 -1.85
N ASP A 140 -0.40 15.36 -2.85
CA ASP A 140 -1.66 15.00 -3.52
C ASP A 140 -1.56 13.65 -4.24
N LEU A 141 -0.50 13.44 -5.02
CA LEU A 141 -0.23 12.17 -5.70
C LEU A 141 -0.19 11.00 -4.71
N LEU A 142 0.54 11.15 -3.60
CA LEU A 142 0.63 10.09 -2.58
C LEU A 142 -0.71 9.79 -1.93
N ASN A 143 -1.53 10.81 -1.68
CA ASN A 143 -2.85 10.62 -1.06
C ASN A 143 -3.80 9.89 -2.03
N ARG A 144 -3.84 10.26 -3.30
CA ARG A 144 -4.68 9.60 -4.32
C ARG A 144 -4.34 8.13 -4.51
N PHE A 145 -3.05 7.80 -4.56
CA PHE A 145 -2.60 6.41 -4.67
C PHE A 145 -2.95 5.61 -3.40
N LEU A 146 -2.87 6.23 -2.22
CA LEU A 146 -3.34 5.62 -0.98
C LEU A 146 -4.85 5.39 -0.94
N TYR A 147 -5.65 6.36 -1.43
CA TYR A 147 -7.10 6.20 -1.54
C TYR A 147 -7.45 5.04 -2.47
N LYS A 148 -6.71 4.87 -3.57
CA LYS A 148 -6.94 3.74 -4.47
C LYS A 148 -6.68 2.38 -3.81
N ILE A 149 -5.63 2.26 -2.97
CA ILE A 149 -5.40 1.05 -2.17
C ILE A 149 -6.58 0.80 -1.22
N ASP A 150 -7.14 1.85 -0.63
CA ASP A 150 -8.32 1.72 0.24
C ASP A 150 -9.56 1.25 -0.51
N GLU A 151 -9.80 1.80 -1.70
CA GLU A 151 -10.91 1.36 -2.55
C GLU A 151 -10.78 -0.12 -2.92
N ASN A 152 -9.56 -0.57 -3.25
CA ASN A 152 -9.28 -1.98 -3.55
C ASN A 152 -9.56 -2.89 -2.35
N ALA A 153 -9.44 -2.38 -1.11
CA ALA A 153 -9.78 -3.13 0.10
C ALA A 153 -11.29 -3.24 0.37
N THR A 154 -12.13 -2.47 -0.33
CA THR A 154 -13.59 -2.45 -0.15
C THR A 154 -14.30 -3.32 -1.21
N GLY A 155 -15.47 -3.86 -0.86
CA GLY A 155 -16.32 -4.60 -1.82
C GLY A 155 -16.05 -6.11 -1.93
N ILE A 156 -15.14 -6.67 -1.14
CA ILE A 156 -14.86 -8.11 -1.11
C ILE A 156 -15.90 -8.86 -0.28
N SER A 157 -16.59 -9.83 -0.88
CA SER A 157 -17.58 -10.71 -0.25
C SER A 157 -16.95 -11.73 0.71
N ASN A 158 -15.77 -12.23 0.38
CA ASN A 158 -15.06 -13.24 1.15
C ASN A 158 -14.40 -12.62 2.39
N VAL A 159 -14.89 -12.99 3.58
CA VAL A 159 -14.43 -12.45 4.86
C VAL A 159 -12.93 -12.67 5.08
N THR A 160 -12.39 -13.84 4.74
CA THR A 160 -10.98 -14.15 4.96
C THR A 160 -10.09 -13.28 4.08
N LEU A 161 -10.42 -13.17 2.79
CA LEU A 161 -9.64 -12.36 1.85
C LEU A 161 -9.76 -10.87 2.14
N SER A 162 -10.97 -10.42 2.46
CA SER A 162 -11.19 -9.03 2.91
C SER A 162 -10.31 -8.72 4.12
N ARG A 163 -10.25 -9.63 5.09
CA ARG A 163 -9.39 -9.50 6.27
C ARG A 163 -7.91 -9.35 5.89
N ASP A 164 -7.42 -10.23 5.02
CA ASP A 164 -6.00 -10.23 4.62
C ASP A 164 -5.64 -8.96 3.82
N LEU A 165 -6.54 -8.50 2.93
CA LEU A 165 -6.33 -7.27 2.16
C LEU A 165 -6.41 -6.01 3.04
N ILE A 166 -7.30 -5.97 4.04
CA ILE A 166 -7.33 -4.90 5.04
C ILE A 166 -6.05 -4.92 5.86
N GLY A 167 -5.54 -6.09 6.24
CA GLY A 167 -4.24 -6.25 6.89
C GLY A 167 -3.11 -5.64 6.05
N PHE A 168 -2.99 -6.07 4.80
CA PHE A 168 -2.01 -5.55 3.85
C PHE A 168 -2.09 -4.02 3.70
N THR A 169 -3.29 -3.49 3.48
CA THR A 169 -3.54 -2.05 3.32
C THR A 169 -3.07 -1.25 4.54
N ASN A 170 -3.40 -1.73 5.75
CA ASN A 170 -2.96 -1.10 6.98
C ASN A 170 -1.44 -1.16 7.16
N LEU A 171 -0.78 -2.23 6.72
CA LEU A 171 0.69 -2.31 6.72
C LEU A 171 1.32 -1.27 5.77
N VAL A 172 0.78 -1.12 4.56
CA VAL A 172 1.24 -0.12 3.58
C VAL A 172 1.06 1.29 4.13
N LYS A 173 -0.10 1.60 4.71
CA LYS A 173 -0.36 2.88 5.38
C LYS A 173 0.60 3.14 6.53
N THR A 174 0.87 2.13 7.35
CA THR A 174 1.84 2.19 8.44
C THR A 174 3.23 2.59 7.92
N LYS A 175 3.71 1.92 6.85
CA LYS A 175 4.99 2.23 6.19
C LYS A 175 5.03 3.68 5.71
N ILE A 176 3.96 4.16 5.09
CA ILE A 176 3.90 5.52 4.55
C ILE A 176 3.88 6.57 5.67
N GLN A 177 3.14 6.35 6.75
CA GLN A 177 3.18 7.28 7.90
C GLN A 177 4.57 7.32 8.53
N LEU A 178 5.24 6.16 8.67
CA LEU A 178 6.62 6.12 9.16
C LEU A 178 7.59 6.91 8.26
N ALA A 179 7.44 6.81 6.94
CA ALA A 179 8.24 7.59 5.99
C ALA A 179 8.00 9.10 6.14
N ARG A 180 6.75 9.54 6.37
CA ARG A 180 6.40 10.95 6.63
C ARG A 180 7.01 11.45 7.94
N ILE A 181 6.85 10.68 9.02
CA ILE A 181 7.44 10.96 10.33
C ILE A 181 8.96 11.13 10.20
N ARG A 182 9.63 10.21 9.50
CA ARG A 182 11.08 10.27 9.27
C ARG A 182 11.49 11.52 8.50
N SER A 183 10.80 11.84 7.40
CA SER A 183 11.10 13.03 6.60
C SER A 183 10.95 14.31 7.42
N GLN A 184 9.91 14.37 8.26
CA GLN A 184 9.67 15.51 9.12
C GLN A 184 10.73 15.62 10.22
N MET A 185 11.08 14.51 10.87
CA MET A 185 12.15 14.47 11.86
C MET A 185 13.50 14.87 11.30
N ALA A 186 13.87 14.39 10.11
CA ALA A 186 15.16 14.73 9.49
C ALA A 186 15.31 16.25 9.36
N ARG A 187 14.26 16.92 8.89
CA ARG A 187 14.21 18.37 8.81
C ARG A 187 14.26 19.05 10.19
N THR A 188 13.54 18.53 11.17
CA THR A 188 13.58 19.09 12.54
C THR A 188 14.97 18.94 13.17
N ILE A 189 15.67 17.83 12.96
CA ILE A 189 17.04 17.62 13.45
C ILE A 189 17.99 18.64 12.82
N GLU A 190 17.84 18.92 11.52
CA GLU A 190 18.63 19.91 10.80
C GLU A 190 18.40 21.34 11.35
N VAL A 191 17.14 21.72 11.59
CA VAL A 191 16.76 23.04 12.11
C VAL A 191 16.96 23.17 13.62
N GLY A 192 17.03 22.05 14.35
CA GLY A 192 17.18 21.98 15.80
C GLY A 192 15.90 22.21 16.61
N GLN A 193 14.75 22.47 15.96
CA GLN A 193 13.47 22.71 16.65
C GLN A 193 12.25 22.40 15.78
N PHE A 194 11.12 22.09 16.42
CA PHE A 194 9.80 22.08 15.77
C PHE A 194 9.14 23.45 15.91
N SER A 195 8.58 23.97 14.83
CA SER A 195 7.51 24.97 14.95
C SER A 195 6.25 24.32 15.55
N ILE A 196 5.32 25.16 16.06
CA ILE A 196 4.05 24.69 16.64
C ILE A 196 3.26 23.86 15.62
N GLY A 197 3.18 24.34 14.37
CA GLY A 197 2.46 23.65 13.30
C GLY A 197 3.09 22.31 12.93
N GLU A 198 4.42 22.25 12.85
CA GLU A 198 5.13 21.00 12.58
C GLU A 198 4.93 20.00 13.73
N TYR A 199 5.06 20.41 14.99
CA TYR A 199 4.83 19.51 16.12
C TYR A 199 3.40 18.92 16.11
N GLY A 200 2.40 19.74 15.79
CA GLY A 200 1.02 19.28 15.57
C GLY A 200 0.92 18.23 14.46
N ALA A 201 1.53 18.50 13.29
CA ALA A 201 1.54 17.56 12.17
C ALA A 201 2.26 16.25 12.49
N PHE A 202 3.39 16.31 13.21
CA PHE A 202 4.15 15.13 13.66
C PHE A 202 3.30 14.27 14.60
N THR A 203 2.64 14.89 15.57
CA THR A 203 1.77 14.19 16.52
C THR A 203 0.62 13.51 15.80
N ALA A 204 -0.04 14.19 14.86
CA ALA A 204 -1.11 13.60 14.06
C ALA A 204 -0.63 12.41 13.21
N GLN A 205 0.52 12.51 12.54
CA GLN A 205 1.11 11.40 11.78
C GLN A 205 1.48 10.22 12.67
N LYS A 206 2.01 10.49 13.87
CA LYS A 206 2.35 9.47 14.87
C LYS A 206 1.11 8.72 15.35
N GLU A 207 0.01 9.41 15.64
CA GLU A 207 -1.25 8.75 16.02
C GLU A 207 -1.79 7.90 14.87
N LEU A 208 -1.79 8.40 13.64
CA LEU A 208 -2.18 7.62 12.46
C LEU A 208 -1.30 6.38 12.26
N TYR A 209 0.02 6.51 12.44
CA TYR A 209 0.95 5.39 12.40
C TYR A 209 0.55 4.28 13.39
N TYR A 210 0.26 4.64 14.64
CA TYR A 210 -0.13 3.65 15.65
C TYR A 210 -1.50 3.05 15.37
N THR A 211 -2.47 3.84 14.88
CA THR A 211 -3.78 3.33 14.47
C THR A 211 -3.64 2.28 13.38
N TYR A 212 -2.96 2.58 12.28
CA TYR A 212 -2.77 1.63 11.18
C TYR A 212 -1.95 0.42 11.60
N LEU A 213 -0.93 0.58 12.44
CA LEU A 213 -0.14 -0.54 12.94
C LEU A 213 -0.99 -1.47 13.83
N ASN A 214 -1.86 -0.91 14.66
CA ASN A 214 -2.76 -1.69 15.50
C ASN A 214 -3.85 -2.39 14.68
N ASP A 215 -4.37 -1.74 13.65
CA ASP A 215 -5.33 -2.36 12.74
C ASP A 215 -4.68 -3.47 11.93
N PHE A 216 -3.47 -3.27 11.40
CA PHE A 216 -2.67 -4.36 10.82
C PHE A 216 -2.56 -5.54 11.78
N LYS A 217 -2.20 -5.30 13.05
CA LYS A 217 -2.07 -6.39 14.04
C LYS A 217 -3.38 -7.13 14.33
N ARG A 218 -4.54 -6.48 14.20
CA ARG A 218 -5.85 -7.10 14.39
C ARG A 218 -6.19 -8.05 13.25
N TYR A 219 -5.75 -7.74 12.03
CA TYR A 219 -6.10 -8.49 10.84
C TYR A 219 -5.03 -9.50 10.40
N ALA A 220 -3.76 -9.26 10.75
CA ALA A 220 -2.63 -10.11 10.40
C ALA A 220 -2.70 -11.50 11.06
N THR A 221 -2.23 -12.50 10.31
CA THR A 221 -1.95 -13.83 10.81
C THR A 221 -0.77 -13.84 11.78
N MET A 222 -0.63 -14.91 12.57
CA MET A 222 0.51 -15.07 13.48
C MET A 222 1.86 -15.09 12.74
N GLN A 223 1.88 -15.62 11.51
CA GLN A 223 3.08 -15.64 10.68
C GLN A 223 3.47 -14.24 10.20
N GLU A 224 2.52 -13.45 9.72
CA GLU A 224 2.75 -12.06 9.30
C GLU A 224 3.17 -11.18 10.49
N LEU A 225 2.56 -11.39 11.66
CA LEU A 225 2.96 -10.73 12.89
C LEU A 225 4.40 -11.08 13.30
N ALA A 226 4.80 -12.34 13.14
CA ALA A 226 6.17 -12.77 13.41
C ALA A 226 7.17 -12.10 12.45
N ALA A 227 6.87 -12.07 11.16
CA ALA A 227 7.69 -11.39 10.16
C ALA A 227 7.80 -9.88 10.43
N ALA A 228 6.67 -9.23 10.75
CA ALA A 228 6.67 -7.81 11.12
C ALA A 228 7.48 -7.54 12.40
N ARG A 229 7.40 -8.43 13.40
CA ARG A 229 8.21 -8.33 14.62
C ARG A 229 9.69 -8.41 14.33
N GLU A 230 10.12 -9.34 13.47
CA GLU A 230 11.52 -9.48 13.07
C GLU A 230 12.07 -8.16 12.49
N LEU A 231 11.32 -7.52 11.60
CA LEU A 231 11.68 -6.20 11.04
C LEU A 231 11.76 -5.11 12.11
N THR A 232 10.81 -5.07 13.04
CA THR A 232 10.78 -4.06 14.12
C THR A 232 11.77 -4.33 15.26
N ASN A 233 12.34 -5.54 15.34
CA ASN A 233 13.34 -5.90 16.35
C ASN A 233 14.77 -5.55 15.92
N THR A 234 14.94 -5.01 14.72
CA THR A 234 16.24 -4.50 14.27
C THR A 234 16.72 -3.33 15.14
N GLN A 235 18.03 -3.26 15.37
CA GLN A 235 18.65 -2.19 16.17
C GLN A 235 18.30 -0.80 15.64
N ASP A 236 18.23 -0.65 14.32
CA ASP A 236 17.90 0.59 13.64
C ASP A 236 16.48 1.05 13.99
N TYR A 237 15.51 0.14 13.92
CA TYR A 237 14.13 0.44 14.29
C TYR A 237 13.99 0.75 15.78
N GLN A 238 14.64 -0.02 16.66
CA GLN A 238 14.64 0.24 18.11
C GLN A 238 15.24 1.61 18.45
N THR A 239 16.31 2.01 17.74
CA THR A 239 16.92 3.33 17.90
C THR A 239 15.96 4.44 17.47
N LEU A 240 15.26 4.27 16.34
CA LEU A 240 14.23 5.21 15.88
C LEU A 240 13.06 5.29 16.85
N ALA A 241 12.58 4.16 17.36
CA ALA A 241 11.49 4.09 18.33
C ALA A 241 11.87 4.78 19.66
N ALA A 242 13.09 4.55 20.16
CA ALA A 242 13.62 5.23 21.33
C ALA A 242 13.72 6.74 21.10
N PHE A 243 14.19 7.16 19.92
CA PHE A 243 14.22 8.58 19.53
C PHE A 243 12.82 9.21 19.57
N LEU A 244 11.83 8.55 18.92
CA LEU A 244 10.44 9.01 18.89
C LEU A 244 9.83 9.12 20.30
N TYR A 245 10.18 8.19 21.18
CA TYR A 245 9.72 8.19 22.57
C TYR A 245 10.35 9.33 23.38
N CYS A 246 11.67 9.51 23.28
CA CYS A 246 12.41 10.55 23.98
C CYS A 246 11.90 11.96 23.64
N TRP A 247 11.53 12.21 22.38
CA TRP A 247 11.06 13.52 21.95
C TRP A 247 9.70 13.91 22.55
N ASN A 248 8.85 12.93 22.85
CA ASN A 248 7.54 13.15 23.45
C ASN A 248 7.64 13.50 24.94
N ALA A 249 8.76 13.14 25.58
CA ALA A 249 9.07 13.58 26.94
C ALA A 249 9.69 14.99 26.85
N THR A 250 9.18 15.93 27.65
CA THR A 250 9.73 17.28 27.86
C THR A 250 11.21 17.33 28.29
N GLN A 251 11.86 16.16 28.47
CA GLN A 251 13.23 15.98 28.93
C GLN A 251 14.30 16.00 27.82
N CYS A 252 13.95 16.06 26.53
CA CYS A 252 14.95 16.06 25.45
C CYS A 252 15.77 17.36 25.30
N LYS A 253 15.52 18.39 26.11
CA LYS A 253 16.09 19.74 25.92
C LYS A 253 17.60 19.89 26.20
N THR A 254 18.32 18.88 26.69
CA THR A 254 19.69 19.09 27.20
C THR A 254 20.75 18.05 26.81
N SER A 255 20.48 17.08 25.93
CA SER A 255 21.51 16.08 25.57
C SER A 255 22.35 16.50 24.34
N PRO A 256 23.67 16.73 24.46
CA PRO A 256 24.54 17.17 23.35
C PRO A 256 24.90 16.08 22.34
N ALA A 257 24.32 14.88 22.43
CA ALA A 257 24.81 13.68 21.74
C ALA A 257 24.07 13.31 20.44
N MET A 258 23.12 14.12 19.96
CA MET A 258 22.43 13.86 18.68
C MET A 258 23.29 14.33 17.50
N ILE A 259 24.21 13.47 17.05
CA ILE A 259 25.02 13.72 15.86
C ILE A 259 24.17 13.46 14.59
N PRO A 260 23.96 14.45 13.70
CA PRO A 260 23.02 14.37 12.57
C PRO A 260 23.32 13.30 11.50
N GLY A 261 24.51 12.70 11.47
CA GLY A 261 24.98 11.88 10.34
C GLY A 261 24.63 10.38 10.35
N LYS A 262 24.19 9.79 11.46
CA LYS A 262 23.99 8.32 11.55
C LYS A 262 22.59 7.83 11.18
N TYR A 263 21.59 8.70 11.15
CA TYR A 263 20.18 8.29 11.03
C TYR A 263 19.66 8.16 9.60
N LEU A 264 20.38 8.69 8.60
CA LEU A 264 19.99 8.62 7.18
C LEU A 264 20.17 7.20 6.58
N ASN A 265 21.10 6.39 7.10
CA ASN A 265 21.43 5.07 6.53
C ASN A 265 20.48 3.93 6.92
N CYS A 266 19.61 4.11 7.93
CA CYS A 266 18.60 3.10 8.30
C CYS A 266 17.51 2.92 7.21
N SER A 267 17.42 3.87 6.26
CA SER A 267 16.40 3.91 5.20
C SER A 267 16.59 2.92 4.07
N GLN A 268 17.79 2.39 3.84
CA GLN A 268 18.07 1.59 2.65
C GLN A 268 17.84 0.09 2.85
N LYS A 269 17.55 -0.34 4.09
CA LYS A 269 17.42 -1.76 4.47
C LYS A 269 16.00 -2.20 4.87
N ALA A 270 15.00 -1.32 4.78
CA ALA A 270 13.59 -1.60 5.08
C ALA A 270 12.70 -1.17 3.90
#